data_AF-A0A2E4D276-F1
#
_entry.id   AF-A0A2E4D276-F1
#
_cell.length_a   1.000
_cell.length_b   1.000
_cell.length_c   1.000
_cell.angle_alpha   90.00
_cell.angle_beta   90.00
_cell.angle_gamma   90.00
#
_symmetry.space_group_name_H-M   'P 1'
#
loop_
_entity.id
_entity.type
_entity.pdbx_description
1 polymer ?
#
loop_
_entity_poly.entity_id
_entity_poly.type
_entity_poly.pdbx_seq_one_letter_code
_entity_poly.pdbx_strand_id
1 'polypeptide(L)'
;MKRFDILSQLIKCLSKILDEIEGHTSSHAQGVANSSISFADEFGFTLKTQRSLYYAALLHDIGETTLPHSILYKNGPLLPVERKKIESHSVVGYKIVKNIPSMTEVANLIRHHHESWDGTGYPDQLMMGEFTTAKQILAICDLNDTLSRERPYRPKRTNEEIENILNDSKGTRFQPNMVEKFIKFKKNTNIKKSSLEKVNEIKDSGQELSDFEAQAYLLAISVVFSNLIGEKIPFLATHPSKVALLSVKLGETIGMNKNELFEMKIAAFLGDIGILAQDEQIYMKKDNLNPEDIETIKNHTLIGERATSEITSLPNVSRIIRNYHESWDGSGYPDGIKGGKIPLASRILRIADTYVALQHDRPYRKGKQRTEITESINTYLKNIADPSLVNILMEIMKN
;
A
#
# COMPACT_ATOMS: atom_id res chain seq x y z
N MET A 1 -0.96 4.20 -22.39
CA MET A 1 -0.15 3.46 -21.39
C MET A 1 -0.57 2.00 -21.38
N LYS A 2 0.34 1.05 -21.08
CA LYS A 2 -0.04 -0.37 -20.96
C LYS A 2 -0.75 -0.62 -19.62
N ARG A 3 -1.79 -1.45 -19.61
CA ARG A 3 -2.56 -1.81 -18.41
C ARG A 3 -1.68 -2.28 -17.25
N PHE A 4 -0.66 -3.06 -17.57
CA PHE A 4 0.19 -3.72 -16.58
C PHE A 4 1.28 -2.83 -16.02
N ASP A 5 1.69 -1.81 -16.76
CA ASP A 5 2.61 -0.80 -16.26
C ASP A 5 1.93 0.02 -15.14
N ILE A 6 0.72 0.54 -15.41
CA ILE A 6 -0.12 1.23 -14.43
C ILE A 6 -0.34 0.41 -13.16
N LEU A 7 -0.76 -0.83 -13.35
CA LEU A 7 -1.02 -1.75 -12.25
C LEU A 7 0.27 -2.04 -11.47
N SER A 8 1.39 -2.25 -12.16
CA SER A 8 2.68 -2.48 -11.52
C SER A 8 3.12 -1.28 -10.69
N GLN A 9 2.91 -0.05 -11.16
CA GLN A 9 3.28 1.16 -10.42
C GLN A 9 2.51 1.27 -9.11
N LEU A 10 1.19 1.05 -9.15
CA LEU A 10 0.34 1.07 -7.94
C LEU A 10 0.65 -0.09 -6.98
N ILE A 11 0.93 -1.29 -7.50
CA ILE A 11 1.33 -2.43 -6.67
C ILE A 11 2.67 -2.16 -5.96
N LYS A 12 3.64 -1.54 -6.65
CA LYS A 12 4.90 -1.15 -6.02
C LYS A 12 4.71 -0.07 -4.97
N CYS A 13 3.81 0.89 -5.21
CA CYS A 13 3.42 1.87 -4.19
C CYS A 13 2.94 1.18 -2.91
N LEU A 14 2.07 0.17 -3.02
CA LEU A 14 1.66 -0.60 -1.83
C LEU A 14 2.77 -1.47 -1.27
N SER A 15 3.57 -2.13 -2.11
CA SER A 15 4.71 -2.93 -1.65
C SER A 15 5.65 -2.09 -0.79
N LYS A 16 5.88 -0.81 -1.13
CA LYS A 16 6.66 0.11 -0.30
C LYS A 16 6.00 0.39 1.05
N ILE A 17 4.68 0.53 1.10
CA ILE A 17 3.95 0.69 2.36
C ILE A 17 4.09 -0.56 3.23
N LEU A 18 4.03 -1.75 2.62
CA LEU A 18 4.25 -3.03 3.32
C LEU A 18 5.67 -3.12 3.88
N ASP A 19 6.68 -2.76 3.09
CA ASP A 19 8.07 -2.74 3.56
C ASP A 19 8.26 -1.80 4.78
N GLU A 20 7.57 -0.65 4.79
CA GLU A 20 7.57 0.30 5.93
C GLU A 20 6.87 -0.31 7.16
N ILE A 21 5.77 -1.05 6.97
CA ILE A 21 5.07 -1.79 8.03
C ILE A 21 5.96 -2.93 8.58
N GLU A 22 6.65 -3.68 7.75
CA GLU A 22 7.47 -4.81 8.20
C GLU A 22 8.79 -4.38 8.86
N GLY A 23 9.08 -3.06 8.88
CA GLY A 23 10.30 -2.50 9.44
C GLY A 23 11.56 -2.97 8.67
N HIS A 24 11.40 -3.31 7.40
CA HIS A 24 12.48 -3.84 6.59
C HIS A 24 13.28 -2.72 5.93
N THR A 25 14.58 -2.65 6.22
CA THR A 25 15.53 -1.71 5.58
C THR A 25 15.81 -2.04 4.10
N SER A 26 15.38 -3.21 3.64
CA SER A 26 15.46 -3.68 2.26
C SER A 26 14.11 -4.26 1.86
N SER A 27 13.68 -4.13 0.60
CA SER A 27 12.32 -4.50 0.20
C SER A 27 12.11 -6.02 0.16
N HIS A 28 11.40 -6.57 1.17
CA HIS A 28 11.15 -8.01 1.34
C HIS A 28 10.34 -8.56 0.18
N ALA A 29 9.17 -7.98 -0.01
CA ALA A 29 8.27 -8.29 -1.09
C ALA A 29 8.97 -8.24 -2.47
N GLN A 30 9.86 -7.27 -2.69
CA GLN A 30 10.61 -7.16 -3.94
C GLN A 30 11.67 -8.27 -4.11
N GLY A 31 12.34 -8.67 -3.02
CA GLY A 31 13.28 -9.79 -3.01
C GLY A 31 12.57 -11.11 -3.31
N VAL A 32 11.43 -11.35 -2.67
CA VAL A 32 10.55 -12.49 -2.93
C VAL A 32 10.07 -12.50 -4.38
N ALA A 33 9.64 -11.36 -4.92
CA ALA A 33 9.16 -11.25 -6.29
C ALA A 33 10.26 -11.56 -7.31
N ASN A 34 11.46 -11.00 -7.13
CA ASN A 34 12.59 -11.27 -8.01
C ASN A 34 13.03 -12.73 -7.96
N SER A 35 13.12 -13.31 -6.75
CA SER A 35 13.47 -14.72 -6.59
C SER A 35 12.40 -15.65 -7.18
N SER A 36 11.12 -15.32 -7.02
CA SER A 36 10.01 -16.11 -7.53
C SER A 36 10.00 -16.17 -9.06
N ILE A 37 10.24 -15.05 -9.74
CA ILE A 37 10.31 -15.02 -11.20
C ILE A 37 11.55 -15.73 -11.74
N SER A 38 12.70 -15.52 -11.09
CA SER A 38 13.94 -16.21 -11.45
C SER A 38 13.77 -17.73 -11.34
N PHE A 39 13.12 -18.21 -10.29
CA PHE A 39 12.92 -19.63 -10.08
C PHE A 39 11.81 -20.20 -10.99
N ALA A 40 10.76 -19.43 -11.26
CA ALA A 40 9.67 -19.82 -12.16
C ALA A 40 10.12 -20.06 -13.61
N ASP A 41 11.25 -19.50 -14.03
CA ASP A 41 11.82 -19.76 -15.36
C ASP A 41 12.19 -21.23 -15.59
N GLU A 42 12.44 -22.00 -14.52
CA GLU A 42 12.69 -23.44 -14.63
C GLU A 42 11.43 -24.28 -14.92
N PHE A 43 10.24 -23.66 -14.93
CA PHE A 43 8.94 -24.36 -15.00
C PHE A 43 8.13 -24.07 -16.27
N GLY A 44 8.69 -23.31 -17.23
CA GLY A 44 8.03 -23.07 -18.52
C GLY A 44 6.69 -22.32 -18.42
N PHE A 45 6.51 -21.51 -17.39
CA PHE A 45 5.28 -20.74 -17.18
C PHE A 45 5.03 -19.73 -18.30
N THR A 46 3.74 -19.52 -18.59
CA THR A 46 3.32 -18.41 -19.46
C THR A 46 3.60 -17.06 -18.80
N LEU A 47 3.79 -16.00 -19.60
CA LEU A 47 3.93 -14.63 -19.09
C LEU A 47 2.78 -14.22 -18.18
N LYS A 48 1.55 -14.70 -18.46
CA LYS A 48 0.38 -14.45 -17.60
C LYS A 48 0.57 -15.03 -16.20
N THR A 49 1.02 -16.29 -16.11
CA THR A 49 1.28 -16.97 -14.84
C THR A 49 2.45 -16.33 -14.09
N GLN A 50 3.55 -16.04 -14.79
CA GLN A 50 4.69 -15.34 -14.20
C GLN A 50 4.29 -13.97 -13.65
N ARG A 51 3.46 -13.22 -14.38
CA ARG A 51 2.93 -11.94 -13.89
C ARG A 51 2.06 -12.10 -12.65
N SER A 52 1.16 -13.08 -12.62
CA SER A 52 0.35 -13.34 -11.43
C SER A 52 1.22 -13.70 -10.22
N LEU A 53 2.26 -14.50 -10.42
CA LEU A 53 3.23 -14.82 -9.38
C LEU A 53 4.03 -13.60 -8.92
N TYR A 54 4.46 -12.74 -9.85
CA TYR A 54 5.18 -11.50 -9.54
C TYR A 54 4.34 -10.58 -8.63
N TYR A 55 3.09 -10.32 -9.01
CA TYR A 55 2.21 -9.48 -8.21
C TYR A 55 1.80 -10.14 -6.89
N ALA A 56 1.64 -11.46 -6.86
CA ALA A 56 1.35 -12.17 -5.61
C ALA A 56 2.52 -12.05 -4.64
N ALA A 57 3.75 -12.18 -5.13
CA ALA A 57 4.94 -11.97 -4.32
C ALA A 57 5.07 -10.54 -3.78
N LEU A 58 4.70 -9.53 -4.55
CA LEU A 58 4.70 -8.14 -4.08
C LEU A 58 3.63 -7.82 -3.04
N LEU A 59 2.54 -8.60 -2.99
CA LEU A 59 1.35 -8.33 -2.19
C LEU A 59 0.99 -9.43 -1.20
N HIS A 60 1.83 -10.46 -1.02
CA HIS A 60 1.48 -11.64 -0.22
C HIS A 60 1.09 -11.27 1.23
N ASP A 61 1.78 -10.28 1.80
CA ASP A 61 1.52 -9.77 3.14
C ASP A 61 0.62 -8.53 3.15
N ILE A 62 -0.07 -8.20 2.05
CA ILE A 62 -0.96 -7.01 2.01
C ILE A 62 -2.03 -7.00 3.12
N GLY A 63 -2.45 -8.18 3.59
CA GLY A 63 -3.40 -8.30 4.69
C GLY A 63 -2.86 -7.78 6.04
N GLU A 64 -1.54 -7.71 6.21
CA GLU A 64 -0.89 -7.21 7.43
C GLU A 64 -1.20 -5.72 7.68
N THR A 65 -1.52 -4.95 6.63
CA THR A 65 -1.97 -3.55 6.74
C THR A 65 -3.18 -3.33 7.64
N THR A 66 -3.95 -4.39 7.89
CA THR A 66 -5.17 -4.35 8.73
C THR A 66 -4.97 -4.96 10.11
N LEU A 67 -3.77 -5.46 10.40
CA LEU A 67 -3.46 -6.05 11.70
C LEU A 67 -3.16 -4.95 12.72
N PRO A 68 -3.57 -5.14 13.99
CA PRO A 68 -3.25 -4.20 15.04
C PRO A 68 -1.74 -4.05 15.25
N HIS A 69 -1.26 -2.82 15.41
CA HIS A 69 0.16 -2.51 15.62
C HIS A 69 0.72 -3.27 16.84
N SER A 70 -0.06 -3.37 17.92
CA SER A 70 0.32 -4.10 19.14
C SER A 70 0.55 -5.60 18.95
N ILE A 71 -0.04 -6.21 17.91
CA ILE A 71 0.15 -7.62 17.57
C ILE A 71 1.36 -7.77 16.64
N LEU A 72 1.47 -6.90 15.63
CA LEU A 72 2.51 -6.97 14.61
C LEU A 72 3.91 -6.73 15.19
N TYR A 73 4.06 -5.78 16.11
CA TYR A 73 5.34 -5.41 16.73
C TYR A 73 5.51 -5.96 18.15
N LYS A 74 4.78 -7.04 18.50
CA LYS A 74 4.85 -7.60 19.85
C LYS A 74 6.24 -8.15 20.16
N ASN A 75 6.83 -7.67 21.25
CA ASN A 75 8.04 -8.24 21.84
C ASN A 75 7.70 -9.54 22.59
N GLY A 76 8.15 -10.69 22.06
CA GLY A 76 7.96 -12.00 22.69
C GLY A 76 6.90 -12.88 22.02
N PRO A 77 6.51 -14.00 22.65
CA PRO A 77 5.63 -14.97 22.01
C PRO A 77 4.20 -14.44 21.85
N LEU A 78 3.59 -14.78 20.71
CA LEU A 78 2.19 -14.54 20.42
C LEU A 78 1.31 -15.53 21.19
N LEU A 79 0.24 -15.03 21.79
CA LEU A 79 -0.87 -15.83 22.31
C LEU A 79 -1.57 -16.55 21.14
N PRO A 80 -2.25 -17.68 21.38
CA PRO A 80 -2.95 -18.41 20.33
C PRO A 80 -3.97 -17.55 19.55
N VAL A 81 -4.66 -16.63 20.22
CA VAL A 81 -5.61 -15.70 19.59
C VAL A 81 -4.91 -14.66 18.71
N GLU A 82 -3.74 -14.16 19.15
CA GLU A 82 -2.93 -13.21 18.38
C GLU A 82 -2.31 -13.88 17.15
N ARG A 83 -1.86 -15.13 17.30
CA ARG A 83 -1.37 -15.96 16.20
C ARG A 83 -2.46 -16.15 15.14
N LYS A 84 -3.68 -16.56 15.53
CA LYS A 84 -4.81 -16.67 14.59
C LYS A 84 -5.12 -15.35 13.89
N LYS A 85 -4.94 -14.23 14.59
CA LYS A 85 -5.14 -12.90 13.99
C LYS A 85 -4.07 -12.60 12.95
N ILE A 86 -2.80 -12.91 13.20
CA ILE A 86 -1.73 -12.80 12.18
C ILE A 86 -2.02 -13.74 11.00
N GLU A 87 -2.33 -15.01 11.23
CA GLU A 87 -2.63 -15.98 10.17
C GLU A 87 -3.78 -15.54 9.25
N SER A 88 -4.70 -14.71 9.76
CA SER A 88 -5.79 -14.14 8.98
C SER A 88 -5.36 -13.16 7.88
N HIS A 89 -4.10 -12.67 7.87
CA HIS A 89 -3.61 -11.76 6.83
C HIS A 89 -3.74 -12.37 5.43
N SER A 90 -3.51 -13.67 5.28
CA SER A 90 -3.67 -14.38 4.00
C SER A 90 -5.10 -14.26 3.45
N VAL A 91 -6.09 -14.41 4.34
CA VAL A 91 -7.52 -14.27 4.03
C VAL A 91 -7.90 -12.82 3.76
N VAL A 92 -7.37 -11.88 4.53
CA VAL A 92 -7.63 -10.44 4.34
C VAL A 92 -7.00 -9.97 3.03
N GLY A 93 -5.76 -10.35 2.75
CA GLY A 93 -5.07 -10.05 1.51
C GLY A 93 -5.81 -10.56 0.28
N TYR A 94 -6.31 -11.80 0.34
CA TYR A 94 -7.23 -12.32 -0.68
C TYR A 94 -8.46 -11.42 -0.88
N LYS A 95 -9.13 -11.00 0.20
CA LYS A 95 -10.32 -10.14 0.13
C LYS A 95 -10.03 -8.76 -0.46
N ILE A 96 -8.85 -8.20 -0.18
CA ILE A 96 -8.40 -6.93 -0.75
C ILE A 96 -8.17 -7.08 -2.25
N VAL A 97 -7.36 -8.07 -2.63
CA VAL A 97 -6.85 -8.21 -4.00
C VAL A 97 -7.89 -8.77 -4.97
N LYS A 98 -8.81 -9.64 -4.52
CA LYS A 98 -9.84 -10.23 -5.40
C LYS A 98 -10.77 -9.20 -6.07
N ASN A 99 -10.92 -8.02 -5.46
CA ASN A 99 -11.77 -6.95 -5.96
C ASN A 99 -11.08 -6.10 -7.04
N ILE A 100 -9.77 -6.30 -7.26
CA ILE A 100 -9.01 -5.62 -8.31
C ILE A 100 -9.23 -6.38 -9.64
N PRO A 101 -9.59 -5.71 -10.74
CA PRO A 101 -9.91 -6.41 -11.98
C PRO A 101 -8.71 -7.19 -12.53
N SER A 102 -8.95 -8.46 -12.89
CA SER A 102 -7.94 -9.43 -13.36
C SER A 102 -6.89 -9.85 -12.32
N MET A 103 -7.22 -9.77 -11.03
CA MET A 103 -6.36 -10.22 -9.93
C MET A 103 -6.79 -11.50 -9.23
N THR A 104 -7.76 -12.26 -9.78
CA THR A 104 -8.25 -13.48 -9.15
C THR A 104 -7.14 -14.50 -8.85
N GLU A 105 -6.25 -14.75 -9.82
CA GLU A 105 -5.12 -15.68 -9.62
C GLU A 105 -4.12 -15.15 -8.57
N VAL A 106 -3.88 -13.84 -8.58
CA VAL A 106 -3.02 -13.18 -7.59
C VAL A 106 -3.60 -13.33 -6.20
N ALA A 107 -4.90 -13.06 -6.03
CA ALA A 107 -5.60 -13.24 -4.78
C ALA A 107 -5.52 -14.69 -4.29
N ASN A 108 -5.72 -15.67 -5.16
CA ASN A 108 -5.61 -17.09 -4.80
C ASN A 108 -4.20 -17.47 -4.32
N LEU A 109 -3.15 -16.96 -4.98
CA LEU A 109 -1.78 -17.17 -4.53
C LEU A 109 -1.54 -16.55 -3.14
N ILE A 110 -2.03 -15.33 -2.92
CA ILE A 110 -1.97 -14.65 -1.62
C ILE A 110 -2.74 -15.43 -0.55
N ARG A 111 -3.91 -15.98 -0.88
CA ARG A 111 -4.70 -16.76 0.09
C ARG A 111 -3.92 -17.96 0.61
N HIS A 112 -3.24 -18.68 -0.28
CA HIS A 112 -2.71 -20.00 0.03
C HIS A 112 -1.19 -20.02 0.24
N HIS A 113 -0.49 -18.89 0.27
CA HIS A 113 0.98 -18.89 0.32
C HIS A 113 1.55 -19.51 1.62
N HIS A 114 0.75 -19.59 2.68
CA HIS A 114 1.10 -20.27 3.94
C HIS A 114 0.54 -21.70 4.11
N GLU A 115 -0.12 -22.25 3.09
CA GLU A 115 -0.50 -23.67 3.14
C GLU A 115 0.76 -24.56 3.19
N SER A 116 0.65 -25.76 3.74
CA SER A 116 1.74 -26.73 3.84
C SER A 116 1.43 -27.96 3.01
N TRP A 117 2.44 -28.57 2.40
CA TRP A 117 2.30 -29.78 1.59
C TRP A 117 1.61 -30.96 2.33
N ASP A 118 1.78 -31.07 3.64
CA ASP A 118 1.16 -32.06 4.52
C ASP A 118 -0.24 -31.68 5.05
N GLY A 119 -0.80 -30.53 4.63
CA GLY A 119 -2.10 -30.05 5.09
C GLY A 119 -2.10 -29.34 6.45
N THR A 120 -0.94 -29.12 7.08
CA THR A 120 -0.86 -28.43 8.38
C THR A 120 -0.87 -26.91 8.28
N GLY A 121 -0.84 -26.36 7.05
CA GLY A 121 -0.81 -24.92 6.81
C GLY A 121 -2.18 -24.26 6.96
N TYR A 122 -2.26 -23.00 6.57
CA TYR A 122 -3.47 -22.18 6.68
C TYR A 122 -3.65 -21.33 5.42
N PRO A 123 -4.87 -20.80 5.14
CA PRO A 123 -6.09 -20.83 5.95
C PRO A 123 -7.03 -22.02 5.74
N ASP A 124 -6.89 -22.75 4.63
CA ASP A 124 -7.84 -23.76 4.16
C ASP A 124 -7.35 -25.21 4.37
N GLN A 125 -6.11 -25.41 4.80
CA GLN A 125 -5.52 -26.73 5.10
C GLN A 125 -5.51 -27.64 3.87
N LEU A 126 -5.12 -27.07 2.73
CA LEU A 126 -5.09 -27.78 1.45
C LEU A 126 -4.17 -29.00 1.52
N MET A 127 -4.56 -30.11 0.88
CA MET A 127 -3.80 -31.36 0.88
C MET A 127 -3.00 -31.56 -0.43
N MET A 128 -2.15 -32.60 -0.44
CA MET A 128 -1.38 -33.00 -1.62
C MET A 128 -2.26 -33.10 -2.88
N GLY A 129 -1.85 -32.44 -3.97
CA GLY A 129 -2.58 -32.42 -5.24
C GLY A 129 -3.46 -31.19 -5.47
N GLU A 130 -3.73 -30.39 -4.43
CA GLU A 130 -4.51 -29.14 -4.54
C GLU A 130 -3.62 -27.90 -4.78
N PHE A 131 -2.30 -28.08 -4.81
CA PHE A 131 -1.33 -26.99 -4.93
C PHE A 131 -0.99 -26.65 -6.38
N THR A 132 -0.96 -25.36 -6.69
CA THR A 132 -0.28 -24.88 -7.89
C THR A 132 1.23 -24.81 -7.65
N THR A 133 2.03 -25.11 -8.69
CA THR A 133 3.48 -24.92 -8.65
C THR A 133 3.86 -23.47 -8.32
N ALA A 134 3.08 -22.49 -8.80
CA ALA A 134 3.29 -21.07 -8.51
C ALA A 134 3.18 -20.75 -7.01
N LYS A 135 2.22 -21.37 -6.29
CA LYS A 135 2.11 -21.22 -4.83
C LYS A 135 3.36 -21.76 -4.12
N GLN A 136 3.84 -22.95 -4.52
CA GLN A 136 5.03 -23.56 -3.91
C GLN A 136 6.28 -22.71 -4.14
N ILE A 137 6.40 -22.09 -5.33
CA ILE A 137 7.45 -21.11 -5.64
C ILE A 137 7.35 -19.89 -4.71
N LEU A 138 6.17 -19.28 -4.60
CA LEU A 138 5.97 -18.11 -3.73
C LEU A 138 6.38 -18.44 -2.28
N ALA A 139 5.86 -19.54 -1.73
CA ALA A 139 6.09 -19.93 -0.35
C ALA A 139 7.56 -20.26 -0.03
N ILE A 140 8.30 -20.90 -0.96
CA ILE A 140 9.72 -21.23 -0.74
C ILE A 140 10.62 -20.00 -0.92
N CYS A 141 10.26 -19.10 -1.83
CA CYS A 141 10.96 -17.83 -2.03
C CYS A 141 10.77 -16.88 -0.84
N ASP A 142 9.55 -16.75 -0.31
CA ASP A 142 9.28 -16.03 0.94
C ASP A 142 10.13 -16.60 2.08
N LEU A 143 10.03 -17.90 2.36
CA LEU A 143 10.80 -18.51 3.44
C LEU A 143 12.30 -18.23 3.28
N ASN A 144 12.87 -18.47 2.10
CA ASN A 144 14.29 -18.21 1.86
C ASN A 144 14.66 -16.74 2.09
N ASP A 145 13.89 -15.80 1.54
CA ASP A 145 14.15 -14.37 1.69
C ASP A 145 14.09 -13.98 3.17
N THR A 146 13.01 -14.37 3.84
CA THR A 146 12.79 -14.19 5.28
C THR A 146 13.95 -14.74 6.11
N LEU A 147 14.50 -15.93 5.80
CA LEU A 147 15.64 -16.52 6.54
C LEU A 147 16.98 -15.83 6.25
N SER A 148 17.16 -15.32 5.03
CA SER A 148 18.40 -14.68 4.58
C SER A 148 18.60 -13.25 5.08
N ARG A 149 17.58 -12.68 5.71
CA ARG A 149 17.59 -11.31 6.23
C ARG A 149 17.79 -11.26 7.74
N GLU A 150 18.45 -10.19 8.14
CA GLU A 150 18.49 -9.75 9.52
C GLU A 150 17.13 -9.17 9.91
N ARG A 151 16.64 -9.54 11.09
CA ARG A 151 15.40 -9.03 11.68
C ARG A 151 15.71 -8.53 13.10
N PRO A 152 14.92 -7.60 13.67
CA PRO A 152 15.19 -7.01 15.00
C PRO A 152 15.48 -8.03 16.11
N TYR A 153 14.89 -9.23 16.03
CA TYR A 153 15.02 -10.29 17.03
C TYR A 153 15.78 -11.52 16.53
N ARG A 154 16.35 -11.48 15.32
CA ARG A 154 17.03 -12.64 14.74
C ARG A 154 18.11 -12.24 13.74
N PRO A 155 19.38 -12.66 13.92
CA PRO A 155 20.40 -12.46 12.90
C PRO A 155 20.03 -13.18 11.60
N LYS A 156 20.62 -12.75 10.49
CA LYS A 156 20.53 -13.47 9.21
C LYS A 156 21.15 -14.86 9.34
N ARG A 157 20.53 -15.86 8.69
CA ARG A 157 21.08 -17.22 8.63
C ARG A 157 22.09 -17.36 7.49
N THR A 158 23.06 -18.24 7.67
CA THR A 158 23.99 -18.66 6.62
C THR A 158 23.26 -19.48 5.55
N ASN A 159 23.83 -19.57 4.34
CA ASN A 159 23.23 -20.39 3.28
C ASN A 159 23.11 -21.87 3.67
N GLU A 160 24.07 -22.40 4.44
CA GLU A 160 24.04 -23.79 4.93
C GLU A 160 22.88 -24.02 5.90
N GLU A 161 22.68 -23.12 6.86
CA GLU A 161 21.53 -23.19 7.78
C GLU A 161 20.19 -23.10 7.04
N ILE A 162 20.10 -22.23 6.03
CA ILE A 162 18.90 -22.12 5.18
C ILE A 162 18.66 -23.42 4.41
N GLU A 163 19.70 -24.00 3.79
CA GLU A 163 19.60 -25.28 3.08
C GLU A 163 19.14 -26.41 4.01
N ASN A 164 19.65 -26.47 5.24
CA ASN A 164 19.22 -27.46 6.24
C ASN A 164 17.74 -27.31 6.58
N ILE A 165 17.28 -26.09 6.88
CA ILE A 165 15.86 -25.82 7.17
C ILE A 165 14.96 -26.18 5.97
N LEU A 166 15.41 -25.89 4.75
CA LEU A 166 14.67 -26.25 3.54
C LEU A 166 14.59 -27.78 3.36
N ASN A 167 15.68 -28.50 3.62
CA ASN A 167 15.69 -29.96 3.60
C ASN A 167 14.76 -30.57 4.66
N ASP A 168 14.75 -30.03 5.87
CA ASP A 168 13.84 -30.46 6.95
C ASP A 168 12.36 -30.17 6.62
N SER A 169 12.11 -29.22 5.71
CA SER A 169 10.77 -28.85 5.25
C SER A 169 10.24 -29.74 4.11
N LYS A 170 11.00 -30.74 3.64
CA LYS A 170 10.59 -31.67 2.58
C LYS A 170 9.47 -32.60 3.07
N GLY A 171 8.39 -32.69 2.31
CA GLY A 171 7.25 -33.55 2.64
C GLY A 171 6.33 -32.98 3.72
N THR A 172 6.72 -31.88 4.37
CA THR A 172 5.90 -31.14 5.35
C THR A 172 5.39 -29.84 4.75
N ARG A 173 6.21 -28.78 4.68
CA ARG A 173 5.83 -27.50 4.08
C ARG A 173 5.87 -27.52 2.56
N PHE A 174 6.86 -28.22 1.98
CA PHE A 174 7.11 -28.22 0.54
C PHE A 174 7.10 -29.62 -0.06
N GLN A 175 6.71 -29.69 -1.34
CA GLN A 175 6.93 -30.90 -2.13
C GLN A 175 8.44 -31.21 -2.18
N PRO A 176 8.89 -32.45 -1.93
CA PRO A 176 10.32 -32.78 -1.87
C PRO A 176 11.13 -32.34 -3.11
N ASN A 177 10.59 -32.59 -4.32
CA ASN A 177 11.22 -32.19 -5.58
C ASN A 177 11.32 -30.65 -5.74
N MET A 178 10.39 -29.88 -5.15
CA MET A 178 10.46 -28.41 -5.19
C MET A 178 11.68 -27.89 -4.43
N VAL A 179 11.95 -28.45 -3.24
CA VAL A 179 13.11 -28.09 -2.43
C VAL A 179 14.41 -28.39 -3.16
N GLU A 180 14.50 -29.56 -3.79
CA GLU A 180 15.71 -29.98 -4.52
C GLU A 180 16.00 -29.06 -5.70
N LYS A 181 14.97 -28.73 -6.48
CA LYS A 181 15.08 -27.74 -7.56
C LYS A 181 15.51 -26.38 -7.03
N PHE A 182 14.91 -25.90 -5.94
CA PHE A 182 15.23 -24.58 -5.38
C PHE A 182 16.68 -24.50 -4.85
N ILE A 183 17.17 -25.53 -4.14
CA ILE A 183 18.56 -25.57 -3.66
C ILE A 183 19.54 -25.58 -4.85
N LYS A 184 19.24 -26.37 -5.90
CA LYS A 184 20.05 -26.37 -7.13
C LYS A 184 20.04 -25.00 -7.82
N PHE A 185 18.87 -24.38 -7.93
CA PHE A 185 18.68 -23.04 -8.46
C PHE A 185 19.55 -22.01 -7.71
N LYS A 186 19.54 -22.03 -6.37
CA LYS A 186 20.33 -21.10 -5.52
C LYS A 186 21.84 -21.22 -5.71
N LYS A 187 22.35 -22.41 -6.05
CA LYS A 187 23.78 -22.66 -6.27
C LYS A 187 24.27 -22.19 -7.65
N ASN A 188 23.37 -21.91 -8.59
CA ASN A 188 23.72 -21.49 -9.93
C ASN A 188 23.95 -19.96 -10.00
N THR A 189 25.20 -19.56 -10.23
CA THR A 189 25.65 -18.16 -10.19
C THR A 189 25.27 -17.33 -11.43
N ASN A 190 24.86 -17.96 -12.54
CA ASN A 190 24.54 -17.29 -13.81
C ASN A 190 23.13 -16.66 -13.86
N ILE A 191 22.33 -16.81 -12.81
CA ILE A 191 20.89 -16.52 -12.83
C ILE A 191 20.56 -15.02 -12.65
N LYS A 192 21.44 -14.23 -12.02
CA LYS A 192 21.13 -12.84 -11.65
C LYS A 192 20.90 -11.88 -12.82
N LYS A 193 21.38 -12.20 -14.03
CA LYS A 193 21.26 -11.31 -15.19
C LYS A 193 19.95 -11.52 -15.97
N SER A 194 19.43 -12.75 -16.05
CA SER A 194 18.18 -13.04 -16.76
C SER A 194 16.93 -12.59 -15.99
N SER A 195 17.02 -12.48 -14.67
CA SER A 195 15.87 -12.15 -13.81
C SER A 195 15.38 -10.71 -13.98
N LEU A 196 16.29 -9.74 -14.12
CA LEU A 196 15.96 -8.33 -14.36
C LEU A 196 15.30 -8.13 -15.73
N GLU A 197 15.82 -8.79 -16.76
CA GLU A 197 15.25 -8.75 -18.12
C GLU A 197 13.83 -9.34 -18.12
N LYS A 198 13.63 -10.48 -17.46
CA LYS A 198 12.32 -11.12 -17.32
C LYS A 198 11.31 -10.27 -16.55
N VAL A 199 11.74 -9.65 -15.46
CA VAL A 199 10.88 -8.74 -14.68
C VAL A 199 10.46 -7.53 -15.52
N ASN A 200 11.35 -7.00 -16.36
CA ASN A 200 10.99 -5.92 -17.29
C ASN A 200 10.04 -6.41 -18.38
N GLU A 201 10.27 -7.60 -18.97
CA GLU A 201 9.36 -8.22 -19.93
C GLU A 201 7.95 -8.39 -19.33
N ILE A 202 7.84 -8.84 -18.07
CA ILE A 202 6.56 -8.97 -17.37
C ILE A 202 5.88 -7.60 -17.21
N LYS A 203 6.62 -6.56 -16.81
CA LYS A 203 6.09 -5.19 -16.66
C LYS A 203 5.61 -4.62 -17.99
N ASP A 204 6.34 -4.89 -19.06
CA ASP A 204 6.05 -4.44 -20.42
C ASP A 204 5.00 -5.31 -21.12
N SER A 205 4.64 -6.45 -20.52
CA SER A 205 3.68 -7.40 -21.08
C SER A 205 2.24 -6.94 -20.87
N GLY A 206 1.49 -6.86 -21.98
CA GLY A 206 0.04 -6.86 -22.01
C GLY A 206 -0.60 -5.66 -22.67
N GLN A 207 -1.93 -5.58 -22.59
CA GLN A 207 -2.73 -4.78 -23.49
C GLN A 207 -2.51 -3.27 -23.29
N GLU A 208 -2.33 -2.55 -24.40
CA GLU A 208 -2.43 -1.10 -24.41
C GLU A 208 -3.83 -0.68 -24.02
N LEU A 209 -3.91 0.27 -23.08
CA LEU A 209 -5.15 0.90 -22.72
C LEU A 209 -5.24 2.25 -23.42
N SER A 210 -6.46 2.61 -23.81
CA SER A 210 -6.81 4.01 -24.02
C SER A 210 -6.56 4.80 -22.73
N ASP A 211 -6.35 6.11 -22.85
CA ASP A 211 -6.14 6.97 -21.68
C ASP A 211 -7.32 6.93 -20.71
N PHE A 212 -8.55 6.81 -21.23
CA PHE A 212 -9.75 6.67 -20.41
C PHE A 212 -9.74 5.38 -19.57
N GLU A 213 -9.43 4.24 -20.20
CA GLU A 213 -9.33 2.96 -19.48
C GLU A 213 -8.23 3.03 -18.43
N ALA A 214 -7.04 3.55 -18.79
CA ALA A 214 -5.92 3.73 -17.89
C ALA A 214 -6.30 4.53 -16.63
N GLN A 215 -6.98 5.67 -16.82
CA GLN A 215 -7.47 6.50 -15.72
C GLN A 215 -8.52 5.79 -14.86
N ALA A 216 -9.45 5.06 -15.47
CA ALA A 216 -10.45 4.28 -14.74
C ALA A 216 -9.81 3.18 -13.88
N TYR A 217 -8.79 2.50 -14.41
CA TYR A 217 -8.01 1.49 -13.69
C TYR A 217 -7.25 2.08 -12.50
N LEU A 218 -6.52 3.18 -12.71
CA LEU A 218 -5.80 3.91 -11.66
C LEU A 218 -6.75 4.28 -10.53
N LEU A 219 -7.89 4.89 -10.87
CA LEU A 219 -8.88 5.31 -9.89
C LEU A 219 -9.46 4.12 -9.11
N ALA A 220 -9.85 3.04 -9.79
CA ALA A 220 -10.42 1.87 -9.13
C ALA A 220 -9.46 1.27 -8.10
N ILE A 221 -8.18 1.17 -8.45
CA ILE A 221 -7.15 0.62 -7.56
C ILE A 221 -6.85 1.60 -6.42
N SER A 222 -6.74 2.90 -6.68
CA SER A 222 -6.58 3.92 -5.64
C SER A 222 -7.72 3.91 -4.63
N VAL A 223 -8.96 3.68 -5.07
CA VAL A 223 -10.12 3.51 -4.18
C VAL A 223 -9.95 2.28 -3.28
N VAL A 224 -9.58 1.12 -3.85
CA VAL A 224 -9.33 -0.11 -3.06
C VAL A 224 -8.27 0.14 -2.00
N PHE A 225 -7.20 0.86 -2.33
CA PHE A 225 -6.12 1.15 -1.40
C PHE A 225 -6.53 2.16 -0.33
N SER A 226 -7.29 3.18 -0.71
CA SER A 226 -7.83 4.16 0.25
C SER A 226 -8.78 3.51 1.27
N ASN A 227 -9.50 2.46 0.87
CA ASN A 227 -10.38 1.73 1.79
C ASN A 227 -9.60 0.99 2.88
N LEU A 228 -8.34 0.61 2.64
CA LEU A 228 -7.48 0.01 3.69
C LEU A 228 -7.28 0.97 4.87
N ILE A 229 -7.21 2.28 4.59
CA ILE A 229 -7.10 3.31 5.62
C ILE A 229 -8.38 3.31 6.47
N GLY A 230 -9.54 3.13 5.84
CA GLY A 230 -10.82 2.99 6.54
C GLY A 230 -10.93 1.72 7.39
N GLU A 231 -10.37 0.60 6.93
CA GLU A 231 -10.32 -0.65 7.71
C GLU A 231 -9.43 -0.49 8.96
N LYS A 232 -8.30 0.22 8.83
CA LYS A 232 -7.38 0.50 9.94
C LYS A 232 -7.90 1.60 10.87
N ILE A 233 -8.52 2.65 10.30
CA ILE A 233 -9.04 3.82 11.00
C ILE A 233 -10.50 4.07 10.56
N PRO A 234 -11.48 3.49 11.25
CA PRO A 234 -12.88 3.46 10.82
C PRO A 234 -13.51 4.82 10.49
N PHE A 235 -13.16 5.88 11.23
CA PHE A 235 -13.74 7.21 11.00
C PHE A 235 -13.23 7.90 9.72
N LEU A 236 -12.19 7.35 9.07
CA LEU A 236 -11.67 7.83 7.78
C LEU A 236 -12.26 7.10 6.57
N ALA A 237 -13.11 6.07 6.75
CA ALA A 237 -13.55 5.21 5.65
C ALA A 237 -14.19 5.92 4.44
N THR A 238 -14.91 7.04 4.66
CA THR A 238 -15.52 7.83 3.56
C THR A 238 -14.77 9.12 3.26
N HIS A 239 -13.77 9.47 4.08
CA HIS A 239 -13.06 10.74 4.03
C HIS A 239 -12.38 10.98 2.67
N PRO A 240 -11.55 10.05 2.13
CA PRO A 240 -10.87 10.27 0.85
C PRO A 240 -11.83 10.54 -0.32
N SER A 241 -12.97 9.83 -0.37
CA SER A 241 -13.96 10.02 -1.44
C SER A 241 -14.61 11.40 -1.43
N LYS A 242 -14.87 11.95 -0.23
CA LYS A 242 -15.46 13.29 -0.05
C LYS A 242 -14.44 14.38 -0.35
N VAL A 243 -13.19 14.19 0.07
CA VAL A 243 -12.08 15.10 -0.24
C VAL A 243 -11.86 15.15 -1.76
N ALA A 244 -11.85 14.00 -2.43
CA ALA A 244 -11.71 13.90 -3.88
C ALA A 244 -12.83 14.63 -4.64
N LEU A 245 -14.08 14.47 -4.20
CA LEU A 245 -15.22 15.13 -4.82
C LEU A 245 -15.11 16.67 -4.72
N LEU A 246 -14.83 17.17 -3.51
CA LEU A 246 -14.76 18.60 -3.27
C LEU A 246 -13.52 19.23 -3.93
N SER A 247 -12.36 18.57 -3.89
CA SER A 247 -11.14 19.07 -4.52
C SER A 247 -11.30 19.19 -6.03
N VAL A 248 -11.89 18.19 -6.69
CA VAL A 248 -12.19 18.24 -8.13
C VAL A 248 -13.16 19.39 -8.42
N LYS A 249 -14.22 19.57 -7.63
CA LYS A 249 -15.19 20.66 -7.85
C LYS A 249 -14.55 22.05 -7.71
N LEU A 250 -13.66 22.23 -6.72
CA LEU A 250 -12.88 23.46 -6.55
C LEU A 250 -11.97 23.70 -7.76
N GLY A 251 -11.25 22.66 -8.20
CA GLY A 251 -10.36 22.72 -9.36
C GLY A 251 -11.09 23.06 -10.67
N GLU A 252 -12.26 22.46 -10.91
CA GLU A 252 -13.11 22.76 -12.07
C GLU A 252 -13.54 24.23 -12.08
N THR A 253 -13.88 24.77 -10.91
CA THR A 253 -14.37 26.16 -10.77
C THR A 253 -13.29 27.18 -11.13
N ILE A 254 -12.01 26.86 -10.93
CA ILE A 254 -10.88 27.72 -11.31
C ILE A 254 -10.27 27.37 -12.68
N GLY A 255 -10.87 26.42 -13.41
CA GLY A 255 -10.44 26.07 -14.77
C GLY A 255 -9.21 25.16 -14.85
N MET A 256 -8.92 24.34 -13.83
CA MET A 256 -7.88 23.30 -13.93
C MET A 256 -8.19 22.34 -15.07
N ASN A 257 -7.15 21.87 -15.76
CA ASN A 257 -7.32 20.95 -16.86
C ASN A 257 -7.62 19.52 -16.37
N LYS A 258 -8.12 18.67 -17.28
CA LYS A 258 -8.55 17.30 -16.94
C LYS A 258 -7.44 16.44 -16.32
N ASN A 259 -6.19 16.60 -16.74
CA ASN A 259 -5.07 15.82 -16.22
C ASN A 259 -4.70 16.27 -14.81
N GLU A 260 -4.67 17.58 -14.56
CA GLU A 260 -4.43 18.13 -13.22
C GLU A 260 -5.53 17.71 -12.23
N LEU A 261 -6.79 17.76 -12.68
CA LEU A 261 -7.94 17.30 -11.89
C LEU A 261 -7.83 15.79 -11.58
N PHE A 262 -7.39 14.99 -12.56
CA PHE A 262 -7.22 13.57 -12.37
C PHE A 262 -6.10 13.24 -11.38
N GLU A 263 -4.92 13.85 -11.50
CA GLU A 263 -3.83 13.69 -10.54
C GLU A 263 -4.23 14.14 -9.13
N MET A 264 -4.93 15.27 -9.01
CA MET A 264 -5.46 15.74 -7.72
C MET A 264 -6.48 14.77 -7.13
N LYS A 265 -7.32 14.15 -7.97
CA LYS A 265 -8.27 13.12 -7.54
C LYS A 265 -7.56 11.87 -7.01
N ILE A 266 -6.52 11.40 -7.71
CA ILE A 266 -5.70 10.27 -7.25
C ILE A 266 -4.98 10.62 -5.95
N ALA A 267 -4.40 11.81 -5.86
CA ALA A 267 -3.76 12.31 -4.64
C ALA A 267 -4.75 12.43 -3.46
N ALA A 268 -6.03 12.77 -3.71
CA ALA A 268 -7.04 12.77 -2.66
C ALA A 268 -7.32 11.38 -2.08
N PHE A 269 -7.31 10.34 -2.92
CA PHE A 269 -7.50 8.95 -2.48
C PHE A 269 -6.27 8.38 -1.76
N LEU A 270 -5.07 8.78 -2.19
CA LEU A 270 -3.81 8.26 -1.67
C LEU A 270 -3.13 9.20 -0.65
N GLY A 271 -3.70 10.37 -0.36
CA GLY A 271 -3.10 11.40 0.51
C GLY A 271 -2.73 10.88 1.89
N ASP A 272 -3.61 10.04 2.43
CA ASP A 272 -3.47 9.40 3.74
C ASP A 272 -2.84 7.99 3.67
N ILE A 273 -2.31 7.56 2.52
CA ILE A 273 -1.81 6.17 2.37
C ILE A 273 -0.66 5.86 3.34
N GLY A 274 0.13 6.87 3.71
CA GLY A 274 1.21 6.72 4.69
C GLY A 274 0.72 6.36 6.09
N ILE A 275 -0.56 6.60 6.41
CA ILE A 275 -1.16 6.23 7.70
C ILE A 275 -1.18 4.71 7.89
N LEU A 276 -1.22 3.92 6.80
CA LEU A 276 -1.17 2.47 6.88
C LEU A 276 0.09 1.96 7.60
N ALA A 277 1.20 2.69 7.52
CA ALA A 277 2.47 2.35 8.18
C ALA A 277 2.61 2.90 9.61
N GLN A 278 1.54 3.48 10.18
CA GLN A 278 1.58 4.10 11.51
C GLN A 278 0.68 3.34 12.50
N ASP A 279 0.92 3.55 13.79
CA ASP A 279 0.10 2.95 14.86
C ASP A 279 -1.29 3.59 14.87
N GLU A 280 -2.32 2.77 14.64
CA GLU A 280 -3.72 3.21 14.65
C GLU A 280 -4.15 3.80 15.99
N GLN A 281 -3.53 3.39 17.10
CA GLN A 281 -3.91 3.88 18.44
C GLN A 281 -3.67 5.38 18.59
N ILE A 282 -2.66 5.94 17.92
CA ILE A 282 -2.36 7.38 17.95
C ILE A 282 -3.56 8.18 17.41
N TYR A 283 -4.24 7.66 16.37
CA TYR A 283 -5.40 8.30 15.75
C TYR A 283 -6.70 8.12 16.55
N MET A 284 -6.74 7.12 17.42
CA MET A 284 -7.92 6.76 18.20
C MET A 284 -7.93 7.39 19.62
N LYS A 285 -6.90 8.16 19.99
CA LYS A 285 -6.82 8.87 21.27
C LYS A 285 -7.98 9.87 21.43
N LYS A 286 -8.55 9.91 22.65
CA LYS A 286 -9.62 10.85 23.03
C LYS A 286 -9.08 12.13 23.69
N ASP A 287 -7.92 12.04 24.32
CA ASP A 287 -7.22 13.16 24.93
C ASP A 287 -6.37 13.93 23.90
N ASN A 288 -5.82 15.06 24.32
CA ASN A 288 -4.91 15.83 23.48
C ASN A 288 -3.67 15.01 23.13
N LEU A 289 -3.28 15.08 21.84
CA LEU A 289 -2.06 14.46 21.34
C LEU A 289 -0.83 15.16 21.96
N ASN A 290 0.15 14.36 22.38
CA ASN A 290 1.43 14.91 22.82
C ASN A 290 2.30 15.32 21.61
N PRO A 291 3.40 16.06 21.80
CA PRO A 291 4.26 16.48 20.68
C PRO A 291 4.83 15.34 19.83
N GLU A 292 5.12 14.18 20.44
CA GLU A 292 5.66 13.00 19.76
C GLU A 292 4.60 12.31 18.89
N ASP A 293 3.36 12.21 19.37
CA ASP A 293 2.20 11.74 18.60
C ASP A 293 1.96 12.63 17.38
N ILE A 294 2.06 13.95 17.55
CA ILE A 294 1.90 14.92 16.47
C ILE A 294 2.99 14.74 15.42
N GLU A 295 4.25 14.59 15.83
CA GLU A 295 5.35 14.38 14.89
C GLU A 295 5.23 13.05 14.15
N THR A 296 4.81 12.00 14.85
CA THR A 296 4.48 10.71 14.24
C THR A 296 3.40 10.87 13.17
N ILE A 297 2.28 11.51 13.50
CA ILE A 297 1.19 11.74 12.53
C ILE A 297 1.70 12.51 11.31
N LYS A 298 2.48 13.59 11.48
CA LYS A 298 2.96 14.40 10.35
C LYS A 298 3.76 13.60 9.33
N ASN A 299 4.51 12.60 9.81
CA ASN A 299 5.37 11.76 8.97
C ASN A 299 4.59 10.93 7.92
N HIS A 300 3.26 10.78 8.03
CA HIS A 300 2.47 10.08 7.02
C HIS A 300 2.60 10.70 5.63
N THR A 301 2.84 12.02 5.53
CA THR A 301 3.06 12.72 4.25
C THR A 301 4.35 12.26 3.56
N LEU A 302 5.42 12.07 4.34
CA LEU A 302 6.72 11.61 3.83
C LEU A 302 6.68 10.13 3.44
N ILE A 303 5.99 9.30 4.24
CA ILE A 303 5.75 7.89 3.89
C ILE A 303 4.91 7.80 2.61
N GLY A 304 3.84 8.58 2.52
CA GLY A 304 2.95 8.64 1.36
C GLY A 304 3.67 9.11 0.09
N GLU A 305 4.54 10.13 0.18
CA GLU A 305 5.39 10.56 -0.93
C GLU A 305 6.31 9.42 -1.41
N ARG A 306 7.05 8.77 -0.49
CA ARG A 306 7.97 7.68 -0.84
C ARG A 306 7.25 6.53 -1.52
N ALA A 307 6.08 6.15 -1.04
CA ALA A 307 5.25 5.12 -1.63
C ALA A 307 4.76 5.51 -3.03
N THR A 308 4.14 6.69 -3.15
CA THR A 308 3.54 7.15 -4.41
C THR A 308 4.53 7.63 -5.46
N SER A 309 5.81 7.79 -5.11
CA SER A 309 6.90 8.06 -6.08
C SER A 309 7.07 6.95 -7.13
N GLU A 310 6.56 5.74 -6.87
CA GLU A 310 6.51 4.64 -7.82
C GLU A 310 5.50 4.86 -8.96
N ILE A 311 4.57 5.81 -8.80
CA ILE A 311 3.53 6.14 -9.79
C ILE A 311 4.08 7.17 -10.78
N THR A 312 5.03 6.73 -11.60
CA THR A 312 5.72 7.59 -12.58
C THR A 312 4.81 8.12 -13.68
N SER A 313 3.68 7.45 -13.94
CA SER A 313 2.63 7.89 -14.87
C SER A 313 1.87 9.14 -14.42
N LEU A 314 1.91 9.48 -13.13
CA LEU A 314 1.23 10.63 -12.54
C LEU A 314 2.24 11.46 -11.72
N PRO A 315 3.17 12.17 -12.39
CA PRO A 315 4.36 12.74 -11.77
C PRO A 315 4.08 13.77 -10.68
N ASN A 316 2.89 14.39 -10.63
CA ASN A 316 2.58 15.34 -9.56
C ASN A 316 1.98 14.69 -8.31
N VAL A 317 1.52 13.44 -8.35
CA VAL A 317 0.80 12.82 -7.22
C VAL A 317 1.65 12.80 -5.95
N SER A 318 2.88 12.32 -6.00
CA SER A 318 3.77 12.27 -4.83
C SER A 318 4.07 13.66 -4.27
N ARG A 319 4.31 14.64 -5.16
CA ARG A 319 4.51 16.05 -4.78
C ARG A 319 3.27 16.62 -4.13
N ILE A 320 2.07 16.29 -4.62
CA ILE A 320 0.83 16.78 -4.03
C ILE A 320 0.66 16.23 -2.61
N ILE A 321 0.86 14.92 -2.43
CA ILE A 321 0.74 14.19 -1.16
C ILE A 321 1.74 14.68 -0.11
N ARG A 322 2.99 14.98 -0.50
CA ARG A 322 3.96 15.57 0.43
C ARG A 322 3.47 16.90 1.00
N ASN A 323 2.87 17.75 0.15
CA ASN A 323 2.70 19.17 0.45
C ASN A 323 1.27 19.58 0.84
N TYR A 324 0.26 18.68 0.81
CA TYR A 324 -1.13 19.10 1.04
C TYR A 324 -1.45 19.44 2.50
N HIS A 325 -0.55 19.17 3.44
CA HIS A 325 -0.62 19.65 4.82
C HIS A 325 0.19 20.93 5.09
N GLU A 326 0.79 21.52 4.06
CA GLU A 326 1.39 22.84 4.15
C GLU A 326 0.32 23.91 4.38
N SER A 327 0.67 24.92 5.17
CA SER A 327 -0.20 26.07 5.43
C SER A 327 0.31 27.27 4.66
N TRP A 328 -0.61 28.10 4.17
CA TRP A 328 -0.32 29.29 3.38
C TRP A 328 0.69 30.24 4.07
N ASP A 329 0.64 30.33 5.40
CA ASP A 329 1.53 31.13 6.25
C ASP A 329 2.86 30.43 6.62
N GLY A 330 3.02 29.16 6.23
CA GLY A 330 4.19 28.31 6.55
C GLY A 330 4.17 27.64 7.91
N SER A 331 3.06 27.67 8.64
CA SER A 331 2.89 26.91 9.88
C SER A 331 2.63 25.41 9.66
N GLY A 332 2.46 25.00 8.40
CA GLY A 332 2.20 23.62 8.01
C GLY A 332 3.46 22.76 7.99
N TYR A 333 3.31 21.57 7.42
CA TYR A 333 4.34 20.54 7.38
C TYR A 333 4.27 19.77 6.05
N PRO A 334 5.34 19.05 5.64
CA PRO A 334 6.58 18.77 6.37
C PRO A 334 7.67 19.84 6.24
N ASP A 335 7.62 20.72 5.23
CA ASP A 335 8.73 21.59 4.84
C ASP A 335 8.53 23.06 5.28
N GLY A 336 7.30 23.44 5.67
CA GLY A 336 6.98 24.81 6.08
C GLY A 336 7.00 25.81 4.91
N ILE A 337 6.78 25.30 3.68
CA ILE A 337 6.74 26.14 2.48
C ILE A 337 5.50 27.04 2.48
N LYS A 338 5.62 28.24 1.89
CA LYS A 338 4.64 29.32 2.06
C LYS A 338 4.04 29.80 0.74
N GLY A 339 2.79 30.24 0.81
CA GLY A 339 2.12 30.94 -0.29
C GLY A 339 2.12 30.15 -1.60
N GLY A 340 2.41 30.85 -2.69
CA GLY A 340 2.47 30.27 -4.04
C GLY A 340 3.57 29.21 -4.26
N LYS A 341 4.47 28.98 -3.31
CA LYS A 341 5.43 27.85 -3.38
C LYS A 341 4.75 26.50 -3.18
N ILE A 342 3.60 26.48 -2.50
CA ILE A 342 2.79 25.28 -2.30
C ILE A 342 2.09 24.94 -3.63
N PRO A 343 2.18 23.69 -4.13
CA PRO A 343 1.49 23.29 -5.35
C PRO A 343 0.00 23.65 -5.30
N LEU A 344 -0.56 24.12 -6.42
CA LEU A 344 -1.97 24.56 -6.46
C LEU A 344 -2.92 23.44 -6.03
N ALA A 345 -2.72 22.22 -6.55
CA ALA A 345 -3.51 21.05 -6.16
C ALA A 345 -3.39 20.73 -4.65
N SER A 346 -2.22 20.90 -4.04
CA SER A 346 -2.02 20.75 -2.59
C SER A 346 -2.80 21.80 -1.79
N ARG A 347 -2.85 23.06 -2.25
CA ARG A 347 -3.65 24.12 -1.61
C ARG A 347 -5.15 23.84 -1.67
N ILE A 348 -5.63 23.32 -2.80
CA ILE A 348 -7.03 22.90 -2.97
C ILE A 348 -7.35 21.71 -2.05
N LEU A 349 -6.48 20.70 -2.04
CA LEU A 349 -6.62 19.53 -1.17
C LEU A 349 -6.62 19.90 0.31
N ARG A 350 -5.76 20.81 0.75
CA ARG A 350 -5.73 21.32 2.14
C ARG A 350 -7.09 21.86 2.58
N ILE A 351 -7.74 22.64 1.70
CA ILE A 351 -9.05 23.24 1.96
C ILE A 351 -10.13 22.16 1.98
N ALA A 352 -10.14 21.28 0.98
CA ALA A 352 -11.12 20.19 0.87
C ALA A 352 -11.01 19.22 2.06
N ASP A 353 -9.80 18.79 2.41
CA ASP A 353 -9.49 17.93 3.55
C ASP A 353 -9.98 18.54 4.86
N THR A 354 -9.61 19.79 5.14
CA THR A 354 -10.03 20.47 6.38
C THR A 354 -11.54 20.60 6.45
N TYR A 355 -12.19 20.98 5.34
CA TYR A 355 -13.65 21.13 5.30
C TYR A 355 -14.37 19.79 5.56
N VAL A 356 -13.94 18.72 4.88
CA VAL A 356 -14.51 17.38 5.09
C VAL A 356 -14.24 16.92 6.52
N ALA A 357 -13.04 17.12 7.05
CA ALA A 357 -12.69 16.74 8.41
C ALA A 357 -13.60 17.45 9.44
N LEU A 358 -13.94 18.72 9.25
CA LEU A 358 -14.81 19.47 10.17
C LEU A 358 -16.23 18.88 10.27
N GLN A 359 -16.74 18.25 9.21
CA GLN A 359 -18.08 17.63 9.18
C GLN A 359 -18.18 16.31 9.95
N HIS A 360 -17.06 15.59 10.11
CA HIS A 360 -17.09 14.23 10.63
C HIS A 360 -16.84 14.19 12.12
N ASP A 361 -17.48 13.23 12.77
CA ASP A 361 -17.10 12.79 14.11
C ASP A 361 -15.65 12.30 14.10
N ARG A 362 -14.92 12.68 15.14
CA ARG A 362 -13.58 12.20 15.48
C ARG A 362 -13.63 11.66 16.91
N PRO A 363 -12.70 10.78 17.33
CA PRO A 363 -12.71 10.22 18.69
C PRO A 363 -12.83 11.26 19.82
N TYR A 364 -12.26 12.45 19.60
CA TYR A 364 -12.21 13.57 20.55
C TYR A 364 -13.19 14.73 20.26
N ARG A 365 -13.92 14.73 19.12
CA ARG A 365 -14.92 15.79 18.84
C ARG A 365 -16.05 15.31 17.95
N LYS A 366 -17.23 15.91 18.13
CA LYS A 366 -18.33 15.76 17.17
C LYS A 366 -18.08 16.55 15.89
N GLY A 367 -18.69 16.09 14.81
CA GLY A 367 -18.82 16.83 13.57
C GLY A 367 -19.54 18.14 13.81
N LYS A 368 -19.10 19.19 13.12
CA LYS A 368 -19.66 20.53 13.25
C LYS A 368 -20.88 20.71 12.35
N GLN A 369 -21.84 21.53 12.78
CA GLN A 369 -22.94 21.97 11.93
C GLN A 369 -22.47 22.96 10.87
N ARG A 370 -23.25 23.13 9.80
CA ARG A 370 -22.89 24.00 8.66
C ARG A 370 -22.53 25.44 9.08
N THR A 371 -23.24 26.01 10.04
CA THR A 371 -22.96 27.35 10.58
C THR A 371 -21.59 27.41 11.28
N GLU A 372 -21.32 26.46 12.17
CA GLU A 372 -20.04 26.34 12.89
C GLU A 372 -18.86 26.05 11.94
N ILE A 373 -19.09 25.29 10.86
CA ILE A 373 -18.09 25.07 9.81
C ILE A 373 -17.80 26.39 9.09
N THR A 374 -18.83 27.15 8.76
CA THR A 374 -18.69 28.44 8.08
C THR A 374 -17.91 29.44 8.94
N GLU A 375 -18.16 29.47 10.25
CA GLU A 375 -17.37 30.25 11.21
C GLU A 375 -15.92 29.74 11.28
N SER A 376 -15.71 28.43 11.35
CA SER A 376 -14.37 27.82 11.34
C SER A 376 -13.61 28.14 10.06
N ILE A 377 -14.29 28.19 8.90
CA ILE A 377 -13.67 28.59 7.64
C ILE A 377 -13.19 30.04 7.73
N ASN A 378 -14.05 30.93 8.23
CA ASN A 378 -13.77 32.35 8.35
C ASN A 378 -12.71 32.71 9.39
N THR A 379 -12.49 31.86 10.40
CA THR A 379 -11.60 32.15 11.54
C THR A 379 -10.29 31.36 11.51
N TYR A 380 -10.33 30.09 11.08
CA TYR A 380 -9.17 29.21 11.05
C TYR A 380 -8.62 29.05 9.63
N LEU A 381 -9.45 28.60 8.68
CA LEU A 381 -8.97 28.34 7.32
C LEU A 381 -8.45 29.58 6.62
N LYS A 382 -9.06 30.76 6.82
CA LYS A 382 -8.55 32.02 6.23
C LYS A 382 -7.10 32.35 6.62
N ASN A 383 -6.63 31.84 7.76
CA ASN A 383 -5.26 32.11 8.23
C ASN A 383 -4.26 31.08 7.68
N ILE A 384 -4.69 29.83 7.51
CA ILE A 384 -3.80 28.71 7.14
C ILE A 384 -3.94 28.25 5.68
N ALA A 385 -4.96 28.67 4.95
CA ALA A 385 -5.22 28.27 3.57
C ALA A 385 -5.17 29.46 2.62
N ASP A 386 -5.04 29.17 1.31
CA ASP A 386 -5.01 30.18 0.26
C ASP A 386 -6.31 31.03 0.28
N PRO A 387 -6.23 32.34 0.57
CA PRO A 387 -7.42 33.18 0.69
C PRO A 387 -8.28 33.23 -0.58
N SER A 388 -7.66 33.13 -1.75
CA SER A 388 -8.38 33.15 -3.02
C SER A 388 -9.26 31.90 -3.18
N LEU A 389 -8.74 30.73 -2.79
CA LEU A 389 -9.46 29.46 -2.87
C LEU A 389 -10.52 29.32 -1.76
N VAL A 390 -10.31 29.92 -0.58
CA VAL A 390 -11.32 29.94 0.49
C VAL A 390 -12.58 30.69 0.04
N ASN A 391 -12.44 31.80 -0.69
CA ASN A 391 -13.60 32.53 -1.22
C ASN A 391 -14.41 31.66 -2.19
N ILE A 392 -13.73 30.88 -3.03
CA ILE A 392 -14.36 29.97 -3.99
C ILE A 392 -15.10 28.83 -3.27
N LEU A 393 -14.50 28.25 -2.22
CA LEU A 393 -15.19 27.27 -1.38
C LEU A 393 -16.49 27.86 -0.82
N MET A 394 -16.44 29.10 -0.30
CA MET A 394 -17.61 29.77 0.27
C MET A 394 -18.70 30.04 -0.77
N GLU A 395 -18.35 30.33 -2.02
CA GLU A 395 -19.30 30.47 -3.12
C GLU A 395 -19.95 29.13 -3.49
N ILE A 396 -19.15 28.07 -3.63
CA ILE A 396 -19.65 26.71 -3.86
C ILE A 396 -20.60 26.28 -2.74
N MET A 397 -20.30 26.65 -1.50
CA MET A 397 -21.14 26.35 -0.34
C MET A 397 -22.41 27.19 -0.25
N LYS A 398 -22.60 28.25 -1.03
CA LYS A 398 -23.85 29.03 -1.05
C LYS A 398 -24.86 28.47 -2.04
N ASN A 399 -24.36 27.86 -3.11
CA ASN A 399 -25.13 27.14 -4.12
C ASN A 399 -25.41 25.70 -3.67
#